data_AF-A0A0W1D3Z9-F1
#
_entry.id   AF-A0A0W1D3Z9-F1
#
_cell.length_a   1.000
_cell.length_b   1.000
_cell.length_c   1.000
_cell.angle_alpha   90.00
_cell.angle_beta   90.00
_cell.angle_gamma   90.00
#
_symmetry.space_group_name_H-M   'P 1'
#
loop_
_entity.id
_entity.type
_entity.pdbx_description
1 polymer ?
#
loop_
_entity_poly.entity_id
_entity_poly.type
_entity_poly.pdbx_seq_one_letter_code
_entity_poly.pdbx_strand_id
1 'polypeptide(L)'
;MAIRRLVTLKKDNDHLVVEVDLDGPMPIGLVVHKGERDATMRLLMAKSGSAIDKPGRVCRFQPDQLGSAEMLVDELRDRLRRIASKPLSLKQIEKLLSLTPAERNRWSKDGRLQISGTSKIRRGDNLISLATYNVDAVERLLENPAIVEAWRRSDASR
;
A
#
# COMPACT_ATOMS: atom_id res chain seq x y z
N MET A 1 6.03 -5.09 -9.38
CA MET A 1 5.24 -5.81 -10.40
C MET A 1 3.72 -5.62 -10.24
N ALA A 2 3.14 -5.67 -9.04
CA ALA A 2 1.68 -5.65 -8.85
C ALA A 2 0.96 -4.36 -9.32
N ILE A 3 1.54 -3.17 -9.14
CA ILE A 3 0.85 -1.90 -9.46
C ILE A 3 0.60 -1.70 -10.96
N ARG A 4 1.41 -2.30 -11.85
CA ARG A 4 1.17 -2.22 -13.29
C ARG A 4 -0.11 -2.96 -13.70
N ARG A 5 -0.47 -4.02 -12.97
CA ARG A 5 -1.72 -4.79 -13.17
C ARG A 5 -2.93 -4.11 -12.54
N LEU A 6 -2.70 -3.32 -11.49
CA LEU A 6 -3.73 -2.57 -10.77
C LEU A 6 -4.38 -1.48 -11.63
N VAL A 7 -3.61 -0.79 -12.47
CA VAL A 7 -4.08 0.31 -13.32
C VAL A 7 -3.90 -0.10 -14.78
N THR A 8 -5.01 -0.22 -15.51
CA THR A 8 -5.01 -0.65 -16.91
C THR A 8 -5.59 0.43 -17.82
N LEU A 9 -5.11 0.47 -19.05
CA LEU A 9 -5.67 1.26 -20.14
C LEU A 9 -6.07 0.28 -21.23
N LYS A 10 -7.33 0.32 -21.64
CA LYS A 10 -7.92 -0.54 -22.67
C LYS A 10 -8.68 0.32 -23.66
N LYS A 11 -8.83 -0.16 -24.90
CA LYS A 11 -9.71 0.44 -25.89
C LYS A 11 -11.01 -0.38 -25.94
N ASP A 12 -12.15 0.28 -25.79
CA ASP A 12 -13.48 -0.34 -25.85
C ASP A 12 -14.34 0.41 -26.87
N ASN A 13 -14.67 -0.25 -27.98
CA ASN A 13 -15.43 0.29 -29.12
C ASN A 13 -14.93 1.67 -29.59
N ASP A 14 -15.43 2.75 -28.97
CA ASP A 14 -15.13 4.17 -29.26
C ASP A 14 -14.56 4.96 -28.07
N HIS A 15 -14.12 4.29 -26.99
CA HIS A 15 -13.56 4.96 -25.83
C HIS A 15 -12.22 4.34 -25.41
N LEU A 16 -11.39 5.18 -24.80
CA LEU A 16 -10.24 4.75 -24.03
C LEU A 16 -10.66 4.65 -22.57
N VAL A 17 -10.45 3.48 -21.97
CA VAL A 17 -10.92 3.14 -20.63
C VAL A 17 -9.71 2.96 -19.72
N VAL A 18 -9.58 3.84 -18.73
CA VAL A 18 -8.63 3.69 -17.63
C VAL A 18 -9.37 3.07 -16.45
N GLU A 19 -8.93 1.89 -16.02
CA GLU A 19 -9.56 1.11 -14.95
C GLU A 19 -8.56 0.82 -13.83
N VAL A 20 -9.01 0.99 -12.58
CA VAL A 20 -8.28 0.60 -11.38
C VAL A 20 -8.95 -0.61 -10.73
N ASP A 21 -8.34 -1.78 -10.89
CA ASP A 21 -8.77 -3.02 -10.25
C ASP A 21 -8.31 -3.04 -8.79
N LEU A 22 -9.24 -3.00 -7.84
CA LEU A 22 -8.96 -3.09 -6.40
C LEU A 22 -9.38 -4.43 -5.80
N ASP A 23 -9.94 -5.32 -6.62
CA ASP A 23 -10.50 -6.60 -6.18
C ASP A 23 -9.48 -7.74 -6.37
N GLY A 24 -8.47 -7.53 -7.23
CA GLY A 24 -7.32 -8.43 -7.39
C GLY A 24 -6.23 -8.32 -6.30
N PRO A 25 -5.14 -9.11 -6.41
CA PRO A 25 -4.00 -9.04 -5.51
C PRO A 25 -3.33 -7.65 -5.52
N MET A 26 -3.14 -7.07 -4.34
CA MET A 26 -2.53 -5.76 -4.16
C MET A 26 -1.34 -5.82 -3.20
N PRO A 27 -0.32 -4.96 -3.38
CA PRO A 27 0.72 -4.77 -2.39
C PRO A 27 0.11 -4.42 -1.03
N ILE A 28 0.67 -4.99 0.03
CA ILE A 28 0.13 -4.77 1.37
C ILE A 28 0.11 -3.30 1.79
N GLY A 29 1.07 -2.50 1.33
CA GLY A 29 1.07 -1.06 1.59
C GLY A 29 -0.22 -0.36 1.10
N LEU A 30 -0.77 -0.76 -0.05
CA LEU A 30 -2.04 -0.22 -0.55
C LEU A 30 -3.25 -0.71 0.23
N VAL A 31 -3.20 -1.93 0.77
CA VAL A 31 -4.24 -2.48 1.65
C VAL A 31 -4.27 -1.71 2.97
N VAL A 32 -3.09 -1.46 3.55
CA VAL A 32 -2.92 -0.77 4.82
C VAL A 32 -3.28 0.71 4.71
N HIS A 33 -2.86 1.38 3.64
CA HIS A 33 -3.09 2.80 3.41
C HIS A 33 -4.33 3.07 2.55
N LYS A 34 -5.41 2.28 2.73
CA LYS A 34 -6.64 2.36 1.93
C LYS A 34 -7.23 3.77 1.83
N GLY A 35 -7.23 4.53 2.93
CA GLY A 35 -7.83 5.87 2.95
C GLY A 35 -7.10 6.85 2.03
N GLU A 36 -5.76 6.81 2.04
CA GLU A 36 -4.95 7.64 1.18
C GLU A 36 -4.98 7.18 -0.29
N ARG A 37 -4.99 5.86 -0.50
CA ARG A 37 -5.20 5.25 -1.82
C ARG A 37 -6.50 5.75 -2.45
N ASP A 38 -7.62 5.59 -1.75
CA ASP A 38 -8.95 5.94 -2.26
C ASP A 38 -9.11 7.45 -2.48
N ALA A 39 -8.53 8.27 -1.59
CA ALA A 39 -8.51 9.72 -1.75
C ALA A 39 -7.68 10.15 -2.98
N THR A 40 -6.51 9.55 -3.17
CA THR A 40 -5.64 9.82 -4.33
C THR A 40 -6.31 9.43 -5.63
N MET A 41 -6.93 8.25 -5.68
CA MET A 41 -7.69 7.80 -6.86
C MET A 41 -8.80 8.79 -7.20
N ARG A 42 -9.65 9.15 -6.23
CA ARG A 42 -10.72 10.13 -6.46
C ARG A 42 -10.18 11.46 -6.99
N LEU A 43 -9.11 11.97 -6.38
CA LEU A 43 -8.51 13.25 -6.77
C LEU A 43 -8.03 13.24 -8.22
N LEU A 44 -7.24 12.23 -8.59
CA LEU A 44 -6.66 12.13 -9.94
C LEU A 44 -7.72 11.85 -11.00
N MET A 45 -8.67 10.97 -10.70
CA MET A 45 -9.76 10.64 -11.62
C MET A 45 -10.66 11.86 -11.83
N ALA A 46 -11.02 12.59 -10.77
CA ALA A 46 -11.78 13.85 -10.89
C ALA A 46 -11.03 14.92 -11.69
N LYS A 47 -9.70 15.04 -11.50
CA LYS A 47 -8.87 16.02 -12.22
C LYS A 47 -8.70 15.68 -13.71
N SER A 48 -8.89 14.42 -14.09
CA SER A 48 -8.65 13.96 -15.47
C SER A 48 -9.62 14.51 -16.51
N GLY A 49 -10.75 15.10 -16.09
CA GLY A 49 -11.78 15.62 -16.99
C GLY A 49 -12.55 14.54 -17.77
N SER A 50 -12.35 13.26 -17.43
CA SER A 50 -13.04 12.13 -18.04
C SER A 50 -14.42 11.89 -17.42
N ALA A 51 -15.27 11.14 -18.14
CA ALA A 51 -16.47 10.58 -17.55
C ALA A 51 -16.08 9.47 -16.58
N ILE A 52 -16.52 9.58 -15.32
CA ILE A 52 -16.18 8.63 -14.25
C ILE A 52 -17.40 7.76 -13.95
N ASP A 53 -17.25 6.44 -14.03
CA ASP A 53 -18.30 5.52 -13.57
C ASP A 53 -18.36 5.47 -12.07
N LYS A 54 -19.55 5.28 -11.50
CA LYS A 54 -19.68 4.86 -10.09
C LYS A 54 -19.27 3.38 -10.01
N PRO A 55 -18.34 2.98 -9.11
CA PRO A 55 -17.94 3.61 -7.84
C PRO A 55 -16.68 4.53 -7.87
N GLY A 56 -16.26 5.02 -9.03
CA GLY A 56 -15.11 5.91 -9.20
C GLY A 56 -13.82 5.16 -9.49
N ARG A 57 -13.91 4.01 -10.18
CA ARG A 57 -12.76 3.14 -10.52
C ARG A 57 -12.47 3.07 -12.01
N VAL A 58 -13.33 3.67 -12.83
CA VAL A 58 -13.23 3.66 -14.30
C VAL A 58 -13.38 5.08 -14.82
N CYS A 59 -12.45 5.49 -15.68
CA CYS A 59 -12.44 6.75 -16.39
C CYS A 59 -12.54 6.47 -17.90
N ARG A 60 -13.49 7.11 -18.58
CA ARG A 60 -13.65 7.02 -20.03
C ARG A 60 -13.24 8.30 -20.72
N PHE A 61 -12.35 8.16 -21.71
CA PHE A 61 -11.84 9.22 -22.55
C PHE A 61 -12.27 8.97 -24.00
N GLN A 62 -12.36 10.05 -24.78
CA GLN A 62 -12.53 9.95 -26.23
C GLN A 62 -11.24 9.41 -26.88
N PRO A 63 -11.31 8.80 -28.08
CA PRO A 63 -10.15 8.17 -28.73
C PRO A 63 -9.00 9.14 -29.06
N ASP A 64 -9.33 10.41 -29.31
CA ASP A 64 -8.39 11.50 -29.57
C ASP A 64 -7.67 12.00 -28.29
N GLN A 65 -8.13 11.59 -27.11
CA GLN A 65 -7.57 11.96 -25.81
C GLN A 65 -6.56 10.94 -25.27
N LEU A 66 -5.89 10.16 -26.13
CA LEU A 66 -4.93 9.13 -25.73
C LEU A 66 -3.86 9.64 -24.77
N GLY A 67 -3.25 10.80 -25.06
CA GLY A 67 -2.22 11.38 -24.19
C GLY A 67 -2.72 11.69 -22.77
N SER A 68 -3.96 12.14 -22.63
CA SER A 68 -4.58 12.39 -21.32
C SER A 68 -4.84 11.10 -20.54
N ALA A 69 -5.28 10.04 -21.23
CA ALA A 69 -5.50 8.74 -20.63
C ALA A 69 -4.18 8.09 -20.16
N GLU A 70 -3.12 8.16 -20.98
CA GLU A 70 -1.78 7.68 -20.62
C GLU A 70 -1.19 8.45 -19.44
N MET A 71 -1.33 9.78 -19.44
CA MET A 71 -0.87 10.63 -18.33
C MET A 71 -1.59 10.28 -17.02
N LEU A 72 -2.90 10.04 -17.04
CA LEU A 72 -3.64 9.60 -15.85
C LEU A 72 -3.13 8.25 -15.35
N VAL A 73 -2.87 7.29 -16.25
CA VAL A 73 -2.37 5.96 -15.89
C VAL A 73 -1.02 6.05 -15.21
N ASP A 74 -0.10 6.85 -15.74
CA ASP A 74 1.22 7.02 -15.18
C ASP A 74 1.18 7.74 -13.83
N GLU A 75 0.38 8.80 -13.71
CA GLU A 75 0.25 9.51 -12.42
C GLU A 75 -0.41 8.63 -11.35
N LEU A 76 -1.44 7.86 -11.70
CA LEU A 76 -2.04 6.86 -10.79
C LEU A 76 -1.01 5.83 -10.36
N ARG A 77 -0.26 5.23 -11.29
CA ARG A 77 0.74 4.20 -10.98
C ARG A 77 1.84 4.77 -10.07
N ASP A 78 2.33 5.96 -10.34
CA ASP A 78 3.38 6.58 -9.55
C ASP A 78 2.91 6.92 -8.13
N ARG A 79 1.72 7.51 -8.01
CA ARG A 79 1.17 7.85 -6.69
C ARG A 79 0.86 6.61 -5.88
N LEU A 80 0.28 5.59 -6.50
CA LEU A 80 0.01 4.31 -5.84
C LEU A 80 1.30 3.59 -5.45
N ARG A 81 2.38 3.67 -6.25
CA ARG A 81 3.71 3.16 -5.85
C ARG A 81 4.23 3.83 -4.60
N ARG A 82 4.16 5.16 -4.53
CA ARG A 82 4.61 5.93 -3.36
C ARG A 82 3.81 5.59 -2.10
N ILE A 83 2.50 5.35 -2.24
CA ILE A 83 1.64 4.92 -1.12
C ILE A 83 2.01 3.49 -0.71
N ALA A 84 2.20 2.59 -1.67
CA ALA A 84 2.57 1.21 -1.41
C ALA A 84 3.90 1.07 -0.66
N SER A 85 4.86 1.96 -0.91
CA SER A 85 6.18 1.95 -0.28
C SER A 85 6.22 2.65 1.09
N LYS A 86 5.09 3.19 1.58
CA LYS A 86 5.09 3.89 2.88
C LYS A 86 5.38 2.93 4.02
N PRO A 87 6.22 3.33 4.98
CA PRO A 87 6.59 2.44 6.06
C PRO A 87 5.41 2.18 7.00
N LEU A 88 5.38 0.99 7.59
CA LEU A 88 4.31 0.52 8.46
C LEU A 88 4.57 0.92 9.92
N SER A 89 3.50 1.24 10.63
CA SER A 89 3.52 1.52 12.07
C SER A 89 3.48 0.25 12.92
N LEU A 90 3.83 0.38 14.19
CA LEU A 90 3.77 -0.67 15.20
C LEU A 90 2.42 -1.43 15.20
N LYS A 91 1.31 -0.70 15.21
CA LYS A 91 -0.03 -1.32 15.26
C LYS A 91 -0.38 -2.06 13.95
N GLN A 92 0.10 -1.56 12.82
CA GLN A 92 -0.15 -2.20 11.53
C GLN A 92 0.58 -3.54 11.46
N ILE A 93 1.86 -3.59 11.83
CA ILE A 93 2.61 -4.84 11.79
C ILE A 93 2.11 -5.88 12.80
N GLU A 94 1.70 -5.45 14.01
CA GLU A 94 1.11 -6.34 15.03
C GLU A 94 -0.15 -6.99 14.50
N LYS A 95 -1.02 -6.21 13.84
CA LYS A 95 -2.24 -6.73 13.22
C LYS A 95 -1.96 -7.65 12.04
N LEU A 96 -1.02 -7.27 11.17
CA LEU A 96 -0.75 -8.01 9.94
C LEU A 96 -0.11 -9.37 10.21
N LEU A 97 0.93 -9.39 11.05
CA LEU A 97 1.69 -10.59 11.40
C LEU A 97 1.11 -11.33 12.61
N SER A 98 -0.02 -10.87 13.15
CA SER A 98 -0.65 -11.40 14.38
C SER A 98 0.36 -11.49 15.54
N LEU A 99 1.09 -10.40 15.78
CA LEU A 99 2.10 -10.31 16.84
C LEU A 99 1.53 -9.67 18.09
N THR A 100 2.00 -10.14 19.24
CA THR A 100 1.85 -9.43 20.50
C THR A 100 2.84 -8.26 20.60
N PRO A 101 2.55 -7.22 21.40
CA PRO A 101 3.51 -6.15 21.66
C PRO A 101 4.85 -6.64 22.23
N ALA A 102 4.82 -7.74 22.99
CA ALA A 102 6.01 -8.36 23.58
C ALA A 102 6.90 -9.03 22.51
N GLU A 103 6.31 -9.83 21.62
CA GLU A 103 7.02 -10.43 20.48
C GLU A 103 7.63 -9.35 19.60
N ARG A 104 6.83 -8.35 19.21
CA ARG A 104 7.32 -7.22 18.41
C ARG A 104 8.51 -6.54 19.10
N ASN A 105 8.40 -6.16 20.37
CA ASN A 105 9.50 -5.50 21.09
C ASN A 105 10.77 -6.36 21.11
N ARG A 106 10.64 -7.65 21.40
CA ARG A 106 11.75 -8.58 21.44
C ARG A 106 12.43 -8.69 20.08
N TRP A 107 11.64 -8.97 19.05
CA TRP A 107 12.15 -9.21 17.69
C TRP A 107 12.67 -7.96 17.01
N SER A 108 12.14 -6.79 17.36
CA SER A 108 12.73 -5.50 16.95
C SER A 108 14.07 -5.24 17.64
N LYS A 109 14.23 -5.65 18.91
CA LYS A 109 15.46 -5.43 19.69
C LYS A 109 16.59 -6.37 19.27
N ASP A 110 16.27 -7.62 18.95
CA ASP A 110 17.26 -8.61 18.52
C ASP A 110 17.52 -8.63 17.01
N GLY A 111 16.79 -7.80 16.24
CA GLY A 111 17.04 -7.59 14.81
C GLY A 111 16.28 -8.54 13.88
N ARG A 112 15.53 -9.52 14.40
CA ARG A 112 14.65 -10.39 13.59
C ARG A 112 13.63 -9.57 12.80
N LEU A 113 13.06 -8.54 13.44
CA LEU A 113 12.10 -7.64 12.82
C LEU A 113 12.76 -6.29 12.50
N GLN A 114 13.08 -6.07 11.23
CA GLN A 114 13.86 -4.92 10.80
C GLN A 114 13.12 -3.58 10.96
N ILE A 115 13.60 -2.74 11.86
CA ILE A 115 13.20 -1.32 11.95
C ILE A 115 13.80 -0.57 10.77
N SER A 116 12.99 0.24 10.10
CA SER A 116 13.36 0.97 8.89
C SER A 116 13.47 2.47 9.10
N GLY A 117 12.99 2.96 10.25
CA GLY A 117 13.12 4.34 10.64
C GLY A 117 12.23 4.66 11.84
N THR A 118 12.00 5.95 12.04
CA THR A 118 11.06 6.45 13.03
C THR A 118 10.13 7.48 12.41
N SER A 119 8.85 7.43 12.79
CA SER A 119 7.85 8.44 12.48
C SER A 119 7.61 9.28 13.72
N LYS A 120 7.57 10.60 13.55
CA LYS A 120 7.29 11.53 14.64
C LYS A 120 5.81 11.86 14.64
N ILE A 121 5.15 11.61 15.76
CA ILE A 121 3.73 11.93 15.95
C ILE A 121 3.63 12.93 17.09
N ARG A 122 2.84 13.99 16.87
CA ARG A 122 2.54 14.98 17.89
C ARG A 122 1.34 14.53 18.71
N ARG A 123 1.46 14.53 20.03
CA ARG A 123 0.40 14.23 20.99
C ARG A 123 0.30 15.40 21.98
N GLY A 124 -0.57 16.37 21.67
CA GLY A 124 -0.56 17.67 22.35
C GLY A 124 0.74 18.42 22.05
N ASP A 125 1.43 18.86 23.09
CA ASP A 125 2.75 19.52 22.96
C ASP A 125 3.90 18.54 22.81
N ASN A 126 3.69 17.24 23.08
CA ASN A 126 4.75 16.25 23.06
C ASN A 126 4.98 15.68 21.66
N LEU A 127 6.25 15.60 21.25
CA LEU A 127 6.69 14.92 20.04
C LEU A 127 7.19 13.52 20.37
N ILE A 128 6.48 12.50 19.90
CA ILE A 128 6.80 11.10 20.16
C ILE A 128 7.39 10.49 18.90
N SER A 129 8.55 9.86 19.02
CA SER A 129 9.16 9.10 17.92
C SER A 129 8.77 7.62 18.04
N LEU A 130 8.11 7.08 17.01
CA LEU A 130 7.68 5.69 16.94
C LEU A 130 8.45 4.96 15.85
N ALA A 131 8.91 3.75 16.14
CA ALA A 131 9.58 2.92 15.13
C ALA A 131 8.62 2.57 13.97
N THR A 132 9.19 2.52 12.77
CA THR A 132 8.50 2.12 11.54
C THR A 132 9.21 0.94 10.87
N TYR A 133 8.47 0.20 10.05
CA TYR A 133 8.92 -1.05 9.44
C TYR A 133 8.79 -0.99 7.92
N ASN A 134 9.72 -1.64 7.22
CA ASN A 134 9.74 -1.71 5.77
C ASN A 134 8.61 -2.63 5.30
N VAL A 135 7.83 -2.16 4.33
CA VAL A 135 6.71 -2.92 3.74
C VAL A 135 7.19 -4.23 3.14
N ASP A 136 8.25 -4.21 2.33
CA ASP A 136 8.80 -5.40 1.65
C ASP A 136 9.35 -6.43 2.65
N ALA A 137 9.88 -6.00 3.79
CA ALA A 137 10.29 -6.91 4.86
C ALA A 137 9.09 -7.60 5.50
N VAL A 138 8.01 -6.86 5.76
CA VAL A 138 6.78 -7.39 6.36
C VAL A 138 6.02 -8.28 5.36
N GLU A 139 5.97 -7.91 4.09
CA GLU A 139 5.35 -8.70 3.02
C GLU A 139 6.04 -10.07 2.88
N ARG A 140 7.37 -10.11 2.92
CA ARG A 140 8.14 -11.38 2.96
C ARG A 140 7.79 -12.26 4.15
N LEU A 141 7.55 -11.68 5.32
CA LEU A 141 7.15 -12.44 6.52
C LEU A 141 5.72 -12.98 6.40
N LEU A 142 4.82 -12.26 5.74
CA LEU A 142 3.46 -12.73 5.48
C LEU A 142 3.42 -13.86 4.44
N GLU A 143 4.26 -13.78 3.41
CA GLU A 143 4.42 -14.84 2.42
C GLU A 143 5.05 -16.10 3.03
N ASN A 144 5.81 -15.96 4.13
CA ASN A 144 6.56 -17.04 4.77
C ASN A 144 6.24 -17.13 6.27
N PRO A 145 5.01 -17.50 6.66
CA PRO A 145 4.59 -17.52 8.06
C PRO A 145 5.42 -18.50 8.92
N ALA A 146 6.03 -19.52 8.29
CA ALA A 146 6.93 -20.45 8.95
C ALA A 146 8.14 -19.78 9.63
N ILE A 147 8.58 -18.61 9.16
CA ILE A 147 9.68 -17.84 9.76
C ILE A 147 9.25 -17.34 11.15
N VAL A 148 8.07 -16.73 11.23
CA VAL A 148 7.50 -16.21 12.48
C VAL A 148 7.27 -17.35 13.49
N GLU A 149 6.74 -18.49 13.02
CA GLU A 149 6.56 -19.67 13.86
C GLU A 149 7.88 -20.26 14.37
N ALA A 150 8.93 -20.27 13.54
CA ALA A 150 10.25 -20.71 13.97
C ALA A 150 10.83 -19.80 15.06
N TRP A 151 10.63 -18.48 14.94
CA TRP A 151 11.04 -17.52 15.98
C TRP A 151 10.31 -17.76 17.31
N ARG A 152 9.00 -18.03 17.27
CA ARG A 152 8.20 -18.38 18.46
C ARG A 152 8.71 -19.65 19.14
N ARG A 153 8.99 -20.70 18.36
CA ARG A 153 9.53 -21.96 18.90
C ARG A 153 10.91 -21.74 19.55
N SER A 154 11.78 -20.97 18.89
CA SER A 154 13.09 -20.63 19.46
C SER A 154 12.97 -19.87 20.78
N ASP A 155 12.00 -18.96 20.89
CA ASP A 155 11.74 -18.20 22.12
C ASP A 155 11.18 -19.09 23.24
N ALA A 156 10.42 -20.15 22.92
CA ALA A 156 9.88 -21.09 23.90
C ALA A 156 10.92 -22.12 24.40
N SER A 157 11.99 -22.35 23.64
CA SER A 157 13.09 -23.25 23.99
C SER A 157 14.21 -22.59 24.84
N ARG A 158 14.04 -21.32 25.20
CA ARG A 158 14.96 -20.54 26.03
C ARG A 158 14.39 -20.34 27.42
#